data_AF-A0A497CC16-F1
#
_entry.id   AF-A0A497CC16-F1
#
_cell.length_a   1.000
_cell.length_b   1.000
_cell.length_c   1.000
_cell.angle_alpha   90.00
_cell.angle_beta   90.00
_cell.angle_gamma   90.00
#
_symmetry.space_group_name_H-M   'P 1'
#
loop_
_entity.id
_entity.type
_entity.pdbx_description
1 polymer ?
#
loop_
_entity_poly.entity_id
_entity_poly.type
_entity_poly.pdbx_seq_one_letter_code
_entity_poly.pdbx_strand_id
1 'polypeptide(L)' 'MITIPTNPSYKRGDVVLVLFPHSNLRTAKPRPALIVQADNLDTVIDKAIDRVIGTFPMEKVDPSLKYTLGL' A
#
# COMPACT_ATOMS: atom_id res chain seq x y z
N MET A 1 -8.53 25.79 -24.81
CA MET A 1 -7.62 25.04 -23.91
C MET A 1 -8.47 24.46 -22.80
N ILE A 2 -8.59 23.13 -22.72
CA ILE A 2 -9.36 22.45 -21.65
C ILE A 2 -8.34 22.05 -20.58
N THR A 3 -8.42 22.64 -19.39
CA THR A 3 -7.56 22.29 -18.26
C THR A 3 -7.98 20.94 -17.70
N ILE A 4 -7.13 19.93 -17.84
CA ILE A 4 -7.28 18.66 -17.13
C ILE A 4 -7.15 18.98 -15.63
N PRO A 5 -8.06 18.51 -14.75
CA PRO A 5 -7.93 18.74 -13.32
C PRO A 5 -6.58 18.18 -12.86
N THR A 6 -5.74 19.05 -12.31
CA THR A 6 -4.45 18.68 -11.75
C THR A 6 -4.70 17.67 -10.64
N ASN A 7 -4.18 16.45 -10.80
CA ASN A 7 -4.15 15.47 -9.72
C ASN A 7 -3.50 16.16 -8.50
N PRO A 8 -4.15 16.18 -7.32
CA PRO A 8 -3.59 16.83 -6.15
C PRO A 8 -2.18 16.28 -5.88
N SER A 9 -1.20 17.17 -5.85
CA SER A 9 0.19 16.83 -5.55
C SER A 9 0.33 16.62 -4.05
N TYR A 10 0.32 15.37 -3.60
CA TYR A 10 0.53 15.01 -2.20
C TYR A 10 2.03 15.02 -1.85
N LYS A 11 2.38 15.60 -0.70
CA LYS A 11 3.76 15.61 -0.20
C LYS A 11 3.96 14.61 0.93
N ARG A 12 5.20 14.16 1.10
CA ARG A 12 5.61 13.36 2.24
C ARG A 12 5.31 14.10 3.53
N GLY A 13 4.57 13.44 4.42
CA GLY A 13 4.14 14.02 5.68
C GLY A 13 2.72 14.60 5.64
N ASP A 14 2.10 14.72 4.47
CA ASP A 14 0.69 15.14 4.38
C ASP A 14 -0.24 14.06 4.94
N VAL A 15 -1.27 14.51 5.65
CA VAL A 15 -2.38 13.66 6.09
C VAL A 15 -3.56 13.90 5.17
N VAL A 16 -3.99 12.84 4.48
CA VAL A 16 -5.05 12.89 3.47
C VAL A 16 -6.17 11.93 3.81
N LEU A 17 -7.38 12.23 3.36
CA LEU A 17 -8.52 11.32 3.50
C LEU A 17 -8.52 10.30 2.36
N VAL A 18 -8.34 9.03 2.70
CA VAL A 18 -8.43 7.92 1.75
C VAL A 18 -9.71 7.14 2.02
N LEU A 19 -10.37 6.70 0.96
CA LEU A 19 -11.52 5.84 1.07
C LEU A 19 -11.09 4.44 1.54
N PHE A 20 -11.42 4.08 2.78
CA PHE A 20 -11.08 2.76 3.34
C PHE A 20 -12.29 1.83 3.28
N PRO A 21 -12.21 0.71 2.53
CA PRO A 21 -13.32 -0.23 2.41
C PRO A 21 -13.59 -0.95 3.74
N HIS A 22 -14.85 -1.16 4.06
CA HIS A 22 -15.22 -2.09 5.12
C HIS A 22 -15.00 -3.52 4.64
N SER A 23 -14.85 -4.46 5.57
CA SER A 23 -14.59 -5.89 5.27
C SER A 23 -15.66 -6.53 4.37
N ASN A 24 -16.84 -5.93 4.25
CA ASN A 24 -17.90 -6.36 3.35
C ASN A 24 -17.70 -5.92 1.88
N LEU A 25 -16.63 -5.16 1.57
CA LEU A 25 -16.25 -4.64 0.26
C LEU A 25 -17.32 -3.83 -0.50
N ARG A 26 -18.45 -3.53 0.12
CA ARG A 26 -19.60 -2.83 -0.49
C ARG A 26 -19.69 -1.37 -0.11
N THR A 27 -19.07 -1.02 1.02
CA THR A 27 -19.16 0.31 1.62
C THR A 27 -17.78 0.77 2.03
N ALA A 28 -17.55 2.07 2.01
CA ALA A 28 -16.28 2.63 2.44
C ALA A 28 -16.50 3.96 3.17
N LYS A 29 -15.57 4.30 4.06
CA LYS A 29 -15.57 5.56 4.79
C LYS A 29 -14.22 6.24 4.64
N PRO A 30 -14.18 7.59 4.54
CA PRO A 30 -12.92 8.31 4.53
C PRO A 30 -12.18 8.08 5.85
N ARG A 31 -10.89 7.75 5.76
CA ARG A 31 -9.99 7.59 6.89
C ARG A 31 -8.74 8.43 6.67
N PRO A 32 -8.21 9.08 7.71
CA PRO A 32 -6.93 9.78 7.61
C PRO A 32 -5.81 8.76 7.32
N ALA A 33 -4.99 9.06 6.32
CA ALA A 33 -3.81 8.30 5.94
C ALA A 33 -2.61 9.27 5.83
N LEU A 34 -1.43 8.81 6.23
CA LEU A 34 -0.19 9.57 6.14
C LEU A 34 0.56 9.21 4.86
N ILE A 35 0.96 10.21 4.09
CA ILE A 35 1.80 10.02 2.92
C ILE A 35 3.26 9.82 3.38
N VAL A 36 3.76 8.59 3.24
CA VAL A 36 5.16 8.26 3.60
C VAL A 36 6.11 8.22 2.39
N GLN A 37 5.54 8.21 1.17
CA GLN A 37 6.29 8.22 -0.09
C GLN A 37 7.10 9.51 -0.22
N ALA A 38 8.31 9.41 -0.77
CA ALA A 38 9.14 10.57 -1.05
C ALA A 38 8.55 11.45 -2.16
N ASP A 39 8.69 12.76 -2.01
CA ASP A 39 8.33 13.75 -3.03
C ASP A 39 9.16 13.52 -4.29
N ASN A 40 8.59 13.79 -5.48
CA ASN A 40 9.26 13.66 -6.78
C ASN A 40 9.84 12.27 -7.05
N LEU A 41 9.29 11.22 -6.42
CA LEU A 41 9.47 9.87 -6.91
C LEU A 41 8.70 9.78 -8.23
N ASP A 42 9.36 10.16 -9.32
CA ASP A 42 8.90 9.93 -10.67
C ASP A 42 8.78 8.43 -10.79
N THR A 43 7.54 7.97 -10.66
CA THR A 43 7.26 6.57 -10.54
C THR A 43 7.79 5.93 -11.82
N VAL A 44 8.81 5.08 -11.69
CA VAL A 44 9.01 3.96 -12.61
C VAL A 44 7.82 3.00 -12.41
N ILE A 45 6.60 3.52 -12.67
CA ILE A 45 5.41 2.74 -12.96
C ILE A 45 5.71 2.17 -14.33
N ASP A 46 6.32 0.99 -14.33
CA ASP A 46 5.69 -0.10 -15.08
C ASP A 46 6.28 -1.46 -14.76
N LYS A 47 7.53 -1.62 -14.30
CA LYS A 47 8.07 -2.94 -13.95
C LYS A 47 9.22 -2.87 -12.95
N ALA A 48 8.91 -2.92 -11.66
CA ALA A 48 9.91 -3.22 -10.63
C ALA A 48 9.54 -4.42 -9.75
N ILE A 49 8.36 -5.03 -9.95
CA ILE A 49 8.05 -6.35 -9.40
C ILE A 49 8.24 -7.39 -10.50
N ASP A 50 9.47 -7.50 -11.01
CA ASP A 50 9.86 -8.57 -11.94
C ASP A 50 10.76 -9.62 -11.26
N ARG A 51 10.86 -9.56 -9.92
CA ARG A 51 11.69 -10.49 -9.16
C ARG A 51 11.08 -10.80 -7.80
N VAL A 52 10.98 -12.10 -7.53
CA VAL A 52 10.73 -12.67 -6.20
C VAL A 52 11.67 -11.97 -5.20
N ILE A 53 11.12 -11.33 -4.17
CA ILE A 53 11.86 -10.58 -3.12
C ILE A 53 12.70 -11.53 -2.23
N GLY A 54 12.71 -12.81 -2.55
CA GLY A 54 13.49 -13.86 -1.90
C GLY A 54 12.66 -15.12 -1.74
N THR A 55 13.30 -16.28 -1.76
CA THR A 55 12.69 -17.53 -1.28
C THR A 55 12.68 -17.46 0.24
N PHE A 56 11.48 -17.46 0.83
CA PHE A 56 11.33 -17.55 2.28
C PHE A 56 11.37 -19.04 2.69
N PRO A 57 12.26 -19.45 3.61
CA PRO A 57 12.36 -20.85 4.02
C PRO A 57 11.15 -21.23 4.88
N MET A 58 10.08 -21.69 4.23
CA MET A 58 8.82 -22.07 4.87
C MET A 58 8.99 -23.18 5.92
N GLU A 59 10.04 -23.99 5.81
CA GLU A 59 10.42 -25.00 6.81
C GLU A 59 10.57 -24.41 8.23
N LYS A 60 11.07 -23.17 8.36
CA LYS A 60 11.22 -22.51 9.66
C LYS A 60 10.01 -21.67 10.05
N VAL A 61 9.22 -21.26 9.07
CA VAL A 61 8.14 -20.28 9.25
C VAL A 61 6.84 -20.98 9.59
N ASP A 62 6.58 -22.14 8.99
CA ASP A 62 5.39 -22.94 9.28
C ASP A 62 5.30 -23.37 10.75
N PRO A 63 6.38 -23.84 11.42
CA PRO A 63 6.33 -24.17 12.84
C PRO A 63 6.10 -22.92 13.71
N SER A 64 6.72 -21.80 13.36
CA SER A 64 6.54 -20.54 14.10
C SER A 64 5.13 -20.00 13.96
N LEU A 65 4.55 -20.08 12.76
CA LEU A 65 3.18 -19.61 12.50
C LEU A 65 2.16 -20.49 13.24
N LYS A 66 2.36 -21.80 13.26
CA LYS A 66 1.54 -22.73 14.05
C LYS A 66 1.63 -22.46 15.55
N TYR A 67 2.83 -22.24 16.07
CA TYR A 67 3.03 -21.87 17.48
C TYR A 67 2.34 -20.55 17.83
N THR A 68 2.50 -19.51 17.01
CA THR A 68 1.91 -18.18 17.26
C THR A 68 0.38 -18.19 17.11
N LEU A 69 -0.16 -18.95 16.16
CA LEU A 69 -1.59 -18.99 15.86
C LEU A 69 -2.34 -20.12 16.59
N GLY A 70 -1.63 -21.00 17.32
CA GLY A 70 -2.21 -22.12 18.04
C GLY A 70 -2.84 -23.20 17.13
N LEU A 71 -2.27 -23.41 15.95
CA LEU A 71 -2.74 -24.34 14.91
C LEU A 71 -1.96 -25.66 14.90
#